data_AF-X1UFB7-F1
#
_entry.id   AF-X1UFB7-F1
#
_cell.length_a   1.000
_cell.length_b   1.000
_cell.length_c   1.000
_cell.angle_alpha   90.00
_cell.angle_beta   90.00
_cell.angle_gamma   90.00
#
_symmetry.space_group_name_H-M   'P 1'
#
loop_
_entity.id
_entity.type
_entity.pdbx_description
1 polymer ?
#
loop_
_entity_poly.entity_id
_entity_poly.type
_entity_poly.pdbx_seq_one_letter_code
_entity_poly.pdbx_strand_id
1 'polypeptide(L)'
;MKEEDLKKYQETVAKIKKIFGWELEIKKVFGSRLDLVKGVFELVQRQMNELSEDKTVEVTGEEKSRVGKVANLFLSIAVNEPIVPIFRDLSKLYLLLIFNWNKELG
;
A
#
# COMPACT_ATOMS: atom_id res chain seq x y z
N MET A 1 -10.24 -0.99 15.65
CA MET A 1 -9.50 0.23 15.24
C MET A 1 -10.15 1.47 15.87
N LYS A 2 -9.42 2.50 16.31
CA LYS A 2 -10.04 3.73 16.83
C LYS A 2 -10.68 4.54 15.71
N GLU A 3 -11.73 5.30 16.00
CA GLU A 3 -12.49 6.09 15.00
C GLU A 3 -11.63 7.08 14.21
N GLU A 4 -10.71 7.77 14.89
CA GLU A 4 -9.78 8.70 14.23
C GLU A 4 -8.79 7.98 13.29
N ASP A 5 -8.33 6.80 13.68
CA ASP A 5 -7.42 5.98 12.88
C ASP A 5 -8.14 5.41 11.65
N LEU A 6 -9.41 5.03 11.80
CA LEU A 6 -10.27 4.58 10.70
C LEU A 6 -10.45 5.66 9.64
N LYS A 7 -10.72 6.90 10.06
CA LYS A 7 -10.85 8.03 9.14
C LYS A 7 -9.55 8.28 8.37
N LYS A 8 -8.40 8.31 9.07
CA LYS A 8 -7.07 8.48 8.44
C LYS A 8 -6.76 7.35 7.45
N TYR A 9 -7.11 6.12 7.80
CA TYR A 9 -6.99 4.96 6.91
C TYR A 9 -7.82 5.14 5.64
N GLN A 10 -9.11 5.45 5.78
CA GLN A 10 -10.02 5.66 4.64
C GLN A 10 -9.54 6.78 3.72
N GLU A 11 -9.09 7.90 4.29
CA GLU A 11 -8.51 9.01 3.52
C GLU A 11 -7.22 8.60 2.78
N THR A 12 -6.36 7.81 3.42
CA THR A 12 -5.13 7.29 2.82
C THR A 12 -5.43 6.40 1.62
N VAL A 13 -6.35 5.45 1.79
CA VAL A 13 -6.83 4.55 0.74
C VAL A 13 -7.43 5.33 -0.44
N ALA A 14 -8.28 6.32 -0.17
CA ALA A 14 -8.90 7.14 -1.20
C ALA A 14 -7.85 7.90 -2.04
N LYS A 15 -6.83 8.47 -1.37
CA LYS A 15 -5.72 9.16 -2.05
C LYS A 15 -4.88 8.20 -2.89
N ILE A 16 -4.59 7.00 -2.40
CA ILE A 16 -3.88 5.97 -3.19
C ILE A 16 -4.67 5.60 -4.44
N LYS A 17 -5.98 5.33 -4.31
CA LYS A 17 -6.85 5.01 -5.46
C LYS A 17 -6.88 6.14 -6.48
N LYS A 18 -6.92 7.41 -6.03
CA LYS A 18 -6.81 8.56 -6.92
C LYS A 18 -5.48 8.59 -7.68
N ILE A 19 -4.37 8.25 -7.02
CA ILE A 19 -3.06 8.18 -7.67
C ILE A 19 -3.01 7.04 -8.70
N PHE A 20 -3.61 5.89 -8.41
CA PHE A 20 -3.71 4.80 -9.39
C PHE A 20 -4.57 5.12 -10.62
N GLY A 21 -5.41 6.16 -10.57
CA GLY A 21 -6.12 6.67 -11.74
C GLY A 21 -5.21 7.26 -12.82
N TRP A 22 -3.97 7.64 -12.48
CA TRP A 22 -2.96 8.14 -13.42
C TRP A 22 -2.14 6.97 -14.00
N GLU A 23 -2.83 6.09 -14.72
CA GLU A 23 -2.29 4.77 -15.08
C GLU A 23 -1.00 4.84 -15.92
N LEU A 24 -0.92 5.78 -16.86
CA LEU A 24 0.26 5.93 -17.74
C LEU A 24 1.50 6.34 -16.93
N GLU A 25 1.36 7.30 -16.03
CA GLU A 25 2.42 7.81 -15.17
C GLU A 25 2.88 6.75 -14.18
N ILE A 26 1.95 6.02 -13.59
CA ILE A 26 2.24 4.93 -12.67
C ILE A 26 2.93 3.76 -13.38
N LYS A 27 2.50 3.43 -14.60
CA LYS A 27 3.14 2.39 -15.42
C LYS A 27 4.57 2.76 -15.81
N LYS A 28 4.89 4.05 -16.00
CA LYS A 28 6.28 4.50 -16.22
C LYS A 28 7.19 4.25 -15.01
N VAL A 29 6.65 4.34 -13.80
CA VAL A 29 7.41 4.10 -12.55
C VAL A 29 7.56 2.61 -12.28
N PHE A 30 6.46 1.87 -12.24
CA PHE A 30 6.49 0.48 -11.80
C PHE A 30 6.72 -0.51 -12.94
N GLY A 31 6.45 -0.14 -14.19
CA GLY A 31 6.58 -1.03 -15.35
C GLY A 31 5.71 -2.27 -15.19
N SER A 32 6.27 -3.43 -15.49
CA SER A 32 5.62 -4.74 -15.29
C SER A 32 5.35 -5.09 -13.82
N ARG A 33 5.93 -4.34 -12.87
CA ARG A 33 5.76 -4.57 -11.43
C ARG A 33 4.48 -3.94 -10.88
N LEU A 34 3.73 -3.19 -11.70
CA LEU A 34 2.51 -2.50 -11.27
C LEU A 34 1.44 -3.45 -10.75
N ASP A 35 1.25 -4.60 -11.40
CA ASP A 35 0.21 -5.56 -10.99
C ASP A 35 0.50 -6.13 -9.60
N LEU A 36 1.77 -6.36 -9.27
CA LEU A 36 2.19 -6.75 -7.92
C LEU A 36 1.83 -5.66 -6.89
N VAL A 37 2.09 -4.39 -7.21
CA VAL A 37 1.79 -3.25 -6.32
C VAL A 37 0.28 -3.08 -6.12
N LYS A 38 -0.52 -3.24 -7.18
CA LYS A 38 -1.99 -3.21 -7.06
C LYS A 38 -2.52 -4.40 -6.25
N GLY A 39 -2.02 -5.61 -6.51
CA GLY A 39 -2.44 -6.80 -5.78
C GLY A 39 -2.13 -6.74 -4.29
N VAL A 40 -0.95 -6.22 -3.90
CA VAL A 40 -0.62 -6.01 -2.49
C VAL A 40 -1.47 -4.91 -1.86
N PHE A 41 -1.81 -3.87 -2.61
CA PHE A 41 -2.70 -2.81 -2.11
C PHE A 41 -4.09 -3.36 -1.81
N GLU A 42 -4.65 -4.15 -2.72
CA GLU A 42 -5.96 -4.79 -2.55
C GLU A 42 -5.97 -5.77 -1.38
N LEU A 43 -4.90 -6.56 -1.24
CA LEU A 43 -4.72 -7.47 -0.10
C LEU A 43 -4.73 -6.73 1.24
N VAL A 44 -3.88 -5.70 1.37
CA VAL A 44 -3.76 -4.90 2.60
C VAL A 44 -5.08 -4.16 2.88
N GLN A 45 -5.70 -3.59 1.85
CA GLN A 45 -7.00 -2.93 1.98
C GLN A 45 -8.08 -3.89 2.49
N ARG A 46 -8.18 -5.09 1.91
CA ARG A 46 -9.17 -6.10 2.33
C ARG A 46 -8.98 -6.45 3.81
N GLN A 47 -7.76 -6.76 4.21
CA GLN A 47 -7.45 -7.16 5.60
C GLN A 47 -7.72 -6.01 6.58
N MET A 48 -7.39 -4.76 6.23
CA MET A 48 -7.70 -3.60 7.07
C MET A 48 -9.20 -3.31 7.15
N ASN A 49 -9.96 -3.55 6.08
CA ASN A 49 -11.41 -3.44 6.09
C ASN A 49 -12.03 -4.51 7.00
N GLU A 50 -11.60 -5.77 6.88
CA GLU A 50 -12.06 -6.85 7.75
C GLU A 50 -11.78 -6.54 9.23
N LEU A 51 -10.58 -6.04 9.55
CA LEU A 51 -10.23 -5.57 10.89
C LEU A 51 -11.11 -4.40 11.36
N SER A 52 -11.49 -3.50 10.47
CA SER A 52 -12.39 -2.37 10.81
C SER A 52 -13.82 -2.79 11.10
N GLU A 53 -14.22 -3.98 10.65
CA GLU A 53 -15.51 -4.62 10.91
C GLU A 53 -15.44 -5.60 12.09
N ASP A 54 -14.40 -5.48 12.94
CA ASP A 54 -14.12 -6.35 14.09
C ASP A 54 -14.04 -7.85 13.75
N LYS A 55 -13.68 -8.18 12.50
CA LYS A 55 -13.43 -9.57 12.07
C LYS A 55 -12.03 -10.00 12.49
N THR A 56 -11.89 -11.29 12.80
CA THR A 56 -10.57 -11.91 12.96
C THR A 56 -9.89 -12.03 11.60
N VAL A 57 -8.68 -11.50 11.50
CA VAL A 57 -7.87 -11.54 10.28
C VAL A 57 -6.60 -12.33 10.56
N GLU A 58 -6.44 -13.45 9.87
CA GLU A 58 -5.20 -14.23 9.90
C GLU A 58 -4.36 -13.91 8.67
N VAL A 59 -3.13 -13.44 8.91
CA VAL A 59 -2.18 -13.13 7.83
C VAL A 59 -1.17 -14.25 7.69
N THR A 60 -1.12 -14.85 6.50
CA THR A 60 -0.18 -15.92 6.18
C THR A 60 1.25 -15.40 6.01
N GLY A 61 2.24 -16.28 6.20
CA GLY A 61 3.65 -15.94 5.94
C GLY A 61 3.92 -15.54 4.49
N GLU A 62 3.17 -16.11 3.54
CA GLU A 62 3.27 -15.74 2.12
C GLU A 62 2.77 -14.31 1.87
N GLU A 63 1.64 -13.92 2.47
CA GLU A 63 1.11 -12.55 2.39
C GLU A 63 2.10 -11.54 3.00
N LYS A 64 2.68 -11.84 4.17
CA LYS A 64 3.74 -11.01 4.78
C LYS A 64 4.94 -10.86 3.83
N SER A 65 5.37 -11.96 3.19
CA SER A 65 6.45 -11.94 2.21
C SER A 65 6.12 -11.07 0.99
N ARG A 66 4.89 -11.14 0.48
CA ARG A 66 4.44 -10.31 -0.66
C ARG A 66 4.41 -8.83 -0.30
N VAL A 67 3.89 -8.47 0.88
CA VAL A 67 3.91 -7.09 1.39
C VAL A 67 5.35 -6.59 1.52
N GLY A 68 6.24 -7.39 2.11
CA GLY A 68 7.66 -7.06 2.24
C GLY A 68 8.38 -6.87 0.90
N LYS A 69 8.07 -7.69 -0.11
CA LYS A 69 8.59 -7.52 -1.48
C LYS A 69 8.19 -6.17 -2.08
N VAL A 70 6.94 -5.73 -1.90
CA VAL A 70 6.49 -4.43 -2.39
C VAL A 70 7.12 -3.29 -1.60
N ALA A 71 7.22 -3.38 -0.28
CA ALA A 71 7.94 -2.38 0.52
C ALA A 71 9.39 -2.21 0.03
N ASN A 72 10.09 -3.32 -0.21
CA ASN A 72 11.45 -3.31 -0.77
C ASN A 72 11.52 -2.74 -2.19
N LEU A 73 10.50 -2.97 -3.01
CA LEU A 73 10.41 -2.35 -4.34
C LEU A 73 10.34 -0.82 -4.24
N PHE A 74 9.50 -0.28 -3.34
CA PHE A 74 9.44 1.16 -3.11
C PHE A 74 10.80 1.72 -2.64
N LEU A 75 11.47 1.04 -1.70
CA LEU A 75 12.82 1.45 -1.26
C LEU A 75 13.83 1.40 -2.41
N SER A 76 13.80 0.35 -3.22
CA SER A 76 14.70 0.21 -4.38
C SER A 76 14.53 1.33 -5.40
N ILE A 77 13.29 1.69 -5.74
CA ILE A 77 13.01 2.82 -6.65
C ILE A 77 13.52 4.13 -6.03
N ALA A 78 13.25 4.36 -4.74
CA ALA A 78 13.68 5.59 -4.06
C ALA A 78 15.21 5.76 -3.99
N VAL A 79 15.96 4.66 -3.93
CA VAL A 79 17.43 4.67 -3.87
C VAL A 79 18.07 4.73 -5.26
N ASN A 80 17.50 4.03 -6.24
CA ASN A 80 18.18 3.77 -7.52
C ASN A 80 17.61 4.56 -8.71
N GLU A 81 16.43 5.17 -8.59
CA GLU A 81 15.74 5.86 -9.68
C GLU A 81 15.49 7.33 -9.34
N PRO A 82 15.43 8.24 -10.32
CA PRO A 82 15.02 9.62 -10.09
C PRO A 82 13.61 9.70 -9.49
N ILE A 83 13.48 10.41 -8.35
CA ILE A 83 12.19 10.55 -7.66
C ILE A 83 11.28 11.50 -8.44
N VAL A 84 10.33 10.91 -9.18
CA VAL A 84 9.24 11.66 -9.83
C VAL A 84 8.12 11.99 -8.83
N PRO A 85 7.41 13.12 -8.99
CA PRO A 85 6.38 13.56 -8.03
C PRO A 85 5.31 12.52 -7.73
N ILE A 86 4.83 11.80 -8.76
CA ILE A 86 3.79 10.79 -8.59
C ILE A 86 4.26 9.60 -7.73
N PHE A 87 5.52 9.19 -7.88
CA PHE A 87 6.12 8.15 -7.06
C PHE A 87 6.30 8.62 -5.61
N ARG A 88 6.80 9.85 -5.40
CA ARG A 88 6.92 10.44 -4.07
C ARG A 88 5.57 10.45 -3.35
N ASP A 89 4.52 10.93 -4.02
CA ASP A 89 3.21 11.07 -3.40
C ASP A 89 2.58 9.69 -3.11
N LEU A 90 2.73 8.73 -4.03
CA LEU A 90 2.29 7.35 -3.80
C LEU A 90 3.06 6.70 -2.66
N SER A 91 4.40 6.77 -2.67
CA SER A 91 5.26 6.10 -1.71
C SER A 91 4.95 6.51 -0.28
N LYS A 92 4.74 7.81 -0.03
CA LYS A 92 4.37 8.33 1.29
C LYS A 92 3.07 7.69 1.80
N LEU A 93 2.04 7.62 0.96
CA LEU A 93 0.73 7.10 1.35
C LEU A 93 0.75 5.57 1.46
N TYR A 94 1.39 4.90 0.50
CA TYR A 94 1.44 3.45 0.43
C TYR A 94 2.27 2.87 1.58
N LEU A 95 3.43 3.45 1.89
CA LEU A 95 4.25 3.00 3.02
C LEU A 95 3.59 3.32 4.36
N LEU A 96 2.81 4.40 4.47
CA LEU A 96 1.97 4.66 5.64
C LEU A 96 0.89 3.59 5.82
N LEU A 97 0.25 3.18 4.72
CA LEU A 97 -0.73 2.09 4.74
C LEU A 97 -0.09 0.77 5.18
N ILE A 98 1.07 0.40 4.60
CA ILE A 98 1.83 -0.80 5.01
C ILE A 98 2.22 -0.72 6.49
N PHE A 99 2.70 0.44 6.96
CA PHE A 99 3.09 0.63 8.35
C PHE A 99 1.92 0.40 9.30
N ASN A 100 0.77 0.99 9.01
CA ASN A 100 -0.44 0.80 9.82
C ASN A 100 -0.92 -0.66 9.79
N TRP A 101 -0.89 -1.29 8.61
CA TRP A 101 -1.22 -2.71 8.48
C TRP A 101 -0.30 -3.59 9.33
N ASN A 102 1.01 -3.35 9.28
CA ASN A 102 1.99 -4.11 10.08
C ASN A 102 1.84 -3.87 11.57
N LYS A 103 1.40 -2.68 12.00
CA LYS A 103 1.13 -2.40 13.41
C LYS A 103 -0.05 -3.21 13.95
N GLU A 104 -1.08 -3.42 13.13
CA GLU A 104 -2.32 -4.08 13.56
C GLU A 104 -2.33 -5.59 13.32
N LEU A 105 -1.68 -6.06 12.25
CA LEU A 105 -1.75 -7.45 11.75
C LEU A 105 -0.38 -8.14 11.59
N GLY A 106 0.70 -7.42 11.92
CA GLY A 106 2.08 -7.89 11.82
C GLY A 106 2.49 -8.81 12.96
#